data_AF-A0AA39SKB1-F1
#
_entry.id   AF-A0AA39SKB1-F1
#
_cell.length_a   1.000
_cell.length_b   1.000
_cell.length_c   1.000
_cell.angle_alpha   90.00
_cell.angle_beta   90.00
_cell.angle_gamma   90.00
#
_symmetry.space_group_name_H-M   'P 1'
#
loop_
_entity.id
_entity.type
_entity.pdbx_description
1 polymer ?
#
loop_
_entity_poly.entity_id
_entity_poly.type
_entity_poly.pdbx_seq_one_letter_code
_entity_poly.pdbx_strand_id
1 'polypeptide(L)'
;MGFPICRQIDEAYKMFDKMPKRDLVSWNTVISVYAQNGLARISLEFVVQMHEEGARRPDSITIVSILPAVVNIGSLRIGKAVHGYAMRTCIQNVGLW
;
A
#
# COMPACT_ATOMS: atom_id res chain seq x y z
N MET A 1 -5.33 -25.03 -11.67
CA MET A 1 -4.10 -24.99 -10.86
C MET A 1 -4.21 -23.78 -9.94
N GLY A 2 -4.38 -23.99 -8.64
CA GLY A 2 -4.46 -22.90 -7.66
C GLY A 2 -3.06 -22.50 -7.22
N PHE A 3 -2.68 -21.25 -7.41
CA PHE A 3 -1.53 -20.66 -6.71
C PHE A 3 -1.81 -20.77 -5.20
N PRO A 4 -0.86 -21.22 -4.36
CA PRO A 4 -1.06 -21.26 -2.92
C PRO A 4 -1.06 -19.83 -2.40
N ILE A 5 -2.25 -19.24 -2.30
CA ILE A 5 -2.43 -17.97 -1.61
C ILE A 5 -2.34 -18.28 -0.12
N CYS A 6 -1.43 -17.61 0.59
CA CYS A 6 -1.24 -17.83 2.02
C CYS A 6 -2.54 -17.49 2.77
N ARG A 7 -2.95 -18.32 3.75
CA ARG A 7 -4.19 -18.15 4.52
C ARG A 7 -4.37 -16.73 5.09
N GLN A 8 -3.27 -16.10 5.52
CA GLN A 8 -3.28 -14.72 6.01
C GLN A 8 -3.68 -13.69 4.95
N ILE A 9 -3.28 -13.90 3.69
CA ILE A 9 -3.61 -13.01 2.56
C ILE A 9 -5.10 -13.12 2.24
N ASP A 10 -5.61 -14.35 2.20
CA ASP A 10 -7.04 -14.63 1.98
C ASP A 10 -7.91 -14.04 3.09
N GLU A 11 -7.50 -14.17 4.35
CA GLU A 11 -8.24 -13.63 5.49
C GLU A 11 -8.20 -12.09 5.51
N ALA A 12 -7.04 -11.48 5.27
CA ALA A 12 -6.91 -10.03 5.20
C ALA A 12 -7.77 -9.43 4.08
N TYR A 13 -7.77 -10.05 2.89
CA TYR A 13 -8.64 -9.62 1.79
C TYR A 13 -10.12 -9.78 2.11
N LYS A 14 -10.55 -10.95 2.58
CA LYS A 14 -11.97 -11.20 2.91
C LYS A 14 -12.48 -10.24 3.97
N MET A 15 -11.66 -9.92 4.97
CA MET A 15 -12.04 -8.96 6.01
C MET A 15 -12.14 -7.55 5.43
N PHE A 16 -11.15 -7.14 4.64
CA PHE A 16 -11.08 -5.82 4.00
C PHE A 16 -12.23 -5.59 2.99
N ASP A 17 -12.54 -6.60 2.19
CA ASP A 17 -13.60 -6.56 1.18
C ASP A 17 -14.98 -6.38 1.80
N LYS A 18 -15.23 -7.04 2.95
CA LYS A 18 -16.50 -6.96 3.70
C LYS A 18 -16.68 -5.66 4.49
N MET A 19 -15.67 -4.79 4.57
CA MET A 19 -15.81 -3.53 5.32
C MET A 19 -16.66 -2.52 4.54
N PRO A 20 -17.78 -2.04 5.10
CA PRO A 20 -18.61 -1.02 4.44
C PRO A 20 -17.92 0.35 4.40
N LYS A 21 -16.98 0.58 5.31
CA LYS A 21 -16.13 1.77 5.35
C LYS A 21 -14.72 1.36 5.78
N ARG A 22 -13.73 1.72 4.97
CA ARG A 22 -12.31 1.45 5.22
C ARG A 22 -11.64 2.70 5.75
N ASP A 23 -10.86 2.53 6.82
CA ASP A 23 -10.01 3.57 7.39
C ASP A 23 -8.52 3.33 7.06
N LEU A 24 -7.67 4.27 7.46
CA LEU A 24 -6.22 4.18 7.23
C LEU A 24 -5.62 2.87 7.74
N VAL A 25 -6.10 2.36 8.89
CA VAL A 25 -5.58 1.14 9.49
C VAL A 25 -5.93 -0.06 8.62
N SER A 26 -7.17 -0.17 8.15
CA SER A 26 -7.60 -1.25 7.26
C SER A 26 -6.82 -1.25 5.92
N TRP A 27 -6.58 -0.07 5.34
CA TRP A 27 -5.76 0.09 4.14
C TRP A 27 -4.30 -0.32 4.37
N ASN A 28 -3.68 0.21 5.41
CA ASN A 28 -2.29 -0.11 5.74
C ASN A 28 -2.11 -1.61 6.03
N THR A 29 -3.11 -2.23 6.67
CA THR A 29 -3.11 -3.67 6.95
C THR A 29 -3.10 -4.49 5.67
N VAL A 30 -4.05 -4.27 4.75
CA VAL A 30 -4.12 -5.05 3.50
C VAL A 30 -2.87 -4.81 2.64
N ILE A 31 -2.42 -3.55 2.52
CA ILE A 31 -1.22 -3.20 1.74
C ILE A 31 0.03 -3.92 2.28
N SER A 32 0.22 -3.92 3.59
CA SER A 32 1.37 -4.56 4.25
C SER A 32 1.39 -6.07 4.07
N VAL A 33 0.25 -6.73 4.25
CA VAL A 33 0.14 -8.19 4.09
C VAL A 33 0.57 -8.61 2.70
N TYR A 34 0.08 -7.93 1.65
CA TYR A 34 0.46 -8.25 0.28
C TYR A 34 1.92 -7.91 -0.03
N ALA A 35 2.44 -6.78 0.47
CA ALA A 35 3.83 -6.39 0.26
C ALA A 35 4.82 -7.38 0.88
N GLN A 36 4.57 -7.81 2.13
CA GLN A 36 5.44 -8.73 2.88
C GLN A 36 5.43 -10.15 2.30
N ASN A 37 4.35 -10.54 1.63
CA ASN A 37 4.23 -11.86 0.99
C ASN A 37 4.70 -11.87 -0.48
N GLY A 38 5.45 -10.85 -0.92
CA GLY A 38 6.00 -10.79 -2.28
C GLY A 38 4.96 -10.49 -3.36
N LEU A 39 3.71 -10.20 -3.00
CA LEU A 39 2.62 -9.83 -3.91
C LEU A 39 2.65 -8.32 -4.20
N ALA A 40 3.82 -7.84 -4.63
CA ALA A 40 4.14 -6.44 -4.75
C ALA A 40 3.19 -5.68 -5.69
N ARG A 41 2.80 -6.29 -6.82
CA ARG A 41 1.86 -5.69 -7.77
C ARG A 41 0.48 -5.45 -7.15
N ILE A 42 -0.05 -6.43 -6.43
CA ILE A 42 -1.37 -6.35 -5.78
C ILE A 42 -1.32 -5.32 -4.64
N SER A 43 -0.22 -5.27 -3.88
CA SER A 43 -0.02 -4.25 -2.85
C SER A 43 -0.12 -2.82 -3.43
N LEU A 44 0.49 -2.57 -4.60
CA LEU A 44 0.40 -1.28 -5.28
C LEU A 44 -1.00 -1.00 -5.85
N GLU A 45 -1.72 -2.02 -6.31
CA GLU A 45 -3.13 -1.88 -6.73
C GLU A 45 -4.01 -1.39 -5.56
N PHE A 46 -3.79 -1.88 -4.34
CA PHE A 46 -4.48 -1.35 -3.15
C PHE A 46 -4.10 0.10 -2.82
N VAL A 47 -2.86 0.53 -3.07
CA VAL A 47 -2.48 1.95 -2.90
C VAL A 47 -3.21 2.85 -3.90
N VAL A 48 -3.40 2.39 -5.14
CA VAL A 48 -4.18 3.11 -6.16
C VAL A 48 -5.64 3.15 -5.76
N GLN A 49 -6.22 2.01 -5.36
CA GLN A 49 -7.61 1.91 -4.92
C GLN A 49 -7.90 2.80 -3.70
N MET A 50 -6.97 2.88 -2.74
CA MET A 50 -7.04 3.82 -1.61
C MET A 50 -7.22 5.26 -2.08
N HIS A 51 -6.51 5.65 -3.14
CA HIS A 51 -6.64 7.00 -3.71
C HIS A 51 -7.97 7.21 -4.45
N GLU A 52 -8.41 6.22 -5.22
CA GLU A 52 -9.64 6.29 -6.02
C GLU A 52 -10.92 6.29 -5.20
N GLU A 53 -10.95 5.54 -4.08
CA GLU A 53 -12.10 5.52 -3.15
C GLU A 53 -12.23 6.82 -2.32
N GLY A 54 -11.45 7.84 -2.63
CA GLY A 54 -11.41 9.09 -1.87
C GLY A 54 -10.95 8.88 -0.43
N ALA A 55 -10.27 7.76 -0.14
CA ALA A 55 -9.68 7.54 1.15
C ALA A 55 -8.55 8.56 1.40
N ARG A 56 -8.13 8.70 2.65
CA ARG A 56 -6.99 9.55 2.99
C ARG A 56 -5.79 9.18 2.13
N ARG A 57 -4.97 10.18 1.77
CA ARG A 57 -3.74 9.98 1.00
C ARG A 57 -2.83 8.95 1.69
N PRO A 58 -2.06 8.14 0.94
CA PRO A 58 -1.02 7.28 1.51
C PRO A 58 -0.15 8.06 2.51
N ASP A 59 -0.01 7.54 3.72
CA ASP A 59 0.77 8.14 4.80
C ASP A 59 2.16 7.50 4.90
N SER A 60 2.95 7.90 5.90
CA SER A 60 4.29 7.34 6.10
C SER A 60 4.26 5.82 6.32
N ILE A 61 3.23 5.29 6.98
CA ILE A 61 3.06 3.85 7.20
C ILE A 61 2.79 3.16 5.86
N THR A 62 1.90 3.71 5.03
CA THR A 62 1.64 3.17 3.69
C THR A 62 2.92 3.09 2.86
N ILE A 63 3.70 4.19 2.84
CA ILE A 63 4.94 4.28 2.06
C ILE A 63 6.00 3.29 2.55
N VAL A 64 6.23 3.21 3.86
CA VAL A 64 7.19 2.23 4.43
C VAL A 64 6.76 0.80 4.10
N SER A 65 5.46 0.52 4.17
CA SER A 65 4.91 -0.83 3.94
C SER A 65 5.12 -1.33 2.51
N ILE A 66 5.14 -0.44 1.51
CA ILE A 66 5.36 -0.82 0.11
C ILE A 66 6.83 -0.84 -0.32
N LEU A 67 7.77 -0.35 0.49
CA LEU A 67 9.20 -0.33 0.11
C LEU A 67 9.73 -1.73 -0.27
N PRO A 68 9.46 -2.81 0.49
CA PRO A 68 9.92 -4.16 0.12
C PRO A 68 9.34 -4.61 -1.23
N ALA A 69 8.08 -4.27 -1.48
CA ALA A 69 7.40 -4.56 -2.74
C ALA A 69 8.05 -3.83 -3.92
N VAL A 70 8.38 -2.56 -3.76
CA VAL A 70 9.06 -1.75 -4.78
C VAL A 70 10.46 -2.31 -5.11
N VAL A 71 11.21 -2.70 -4.08
CA VAL A 71 12.54 -3.31 -4.25
C VAL A 71 12.44 -4.64 -4.99
N ASN A 72 11.48 -5.51 -4.62
CA ASN A 72 11.26 -6.79 -5.28
C ASN A 72 10.86 -6.66 -6.75
N ILE A 73 10.09 -5.63 -7.12
CA ILE A 73 9.73 -5.39 -8.52
C ILE A 73 10.96 -4.96 -9.34
N GLY A 74 11.96 -4.32 -8.72
CA GLY A 74 13.16 -3.83 -9.41
C GLY A 74 12.89 -2.71 -10.42
N SER A 75 11.71 -2.10 -10.40
CA SER A 75 11.32 -1.05 -11.35
C SER A 75 11.75 0.33 -10.87
N LEU A 76 12.78 0.88 -11.51
CA LEU A 76 13.26 2.24 -11.24
C LEU A 76 12.17 3.31 -11.39
N ARG A 77 11.24 3.11 -12.34
CA ARG A 77 10.11 4.03 -12.56
C ARG A 77 9.20 4.08 -11.32
N ILE A 78 8.83 2.92 -10.79
CA ILE A 78 7.99 2.83 -9.58
C ILE A 78 8.75 3.37 -8.37
N GLY A 79 10.02 3.02 -8.23
CA GLY A 79 10.89 3.54 -7.16
C GLY A 79 10.96 5.07 -7.15
N LYS A 80 11.15 5.70 -8.31
CA LYS A 80 11.12 7.17 -8.45
C LYS A 80 9.75 7.77 -8.10
N ALA A 81 8.66 7.11 -8.48
CA ALA A 81 7.32 7.58 -8.18
C ALA A 81 7.06 7.58 -6.65
N VAL A 82 7.36 6.47 -5.97
CA VAL A 82 7.21 6.33 -4.51
C VAL A 82 8.14 7.30 -3.76
N HIS A 83 9.40 7.40 -4.16
CA HIS A 83 10.36 8.36 -3.59
C HIS A 83 9.88 9.81 -3.75
N GLY A 84 9.44 10.19 -4.95
CA GLY A 84 8.93 11.53 -5.23
C GLY A 84 7.66 11.83 -4.44
N TYR A 85 6.78 10.85 -4.26
CA TYR A 85 5.60 10.99 -3.40
C TYR A 85 6.01 11.26 -1.95
N ALA A 86 6.89 10.42 -1.38
CA ALA A 86 7.37 10.56 -0.01
C ALA A 86 8.02 11.92 0.26
N MET A 87 8.85 12.40 -0.68
CA MET A 87 9.47 13.73 -0.60
C MET A 87 8.42 14.85 -0.59
N ARG A 88 7.43 14.78 -1.48
CA ARG A 88 6.37 15.80 -1.55
C ARG A 88 5.49 15.81 -0.30
N THR A 89 5.19 14.65 0.27
CA THR A 89 4.40 14.56 1.51
C THR A 89 5.20 15.00 2.74
N CYS A 90 6.51 14.71 2.79
CA CYS A 90 7.36 15.21 3.89
C CYS A 90 7.57 16.72 3.83
N ILE A 91 7.72 17.31 2.64
CA ILE A 91 7.86 18.77 2.49
C ILE A 91 6.58 19.50 2.93
N GLN A 92 5.39 18.89 2.78
CA GLN A 92 4.15 19.45 3.31
C GLN A 92 4.03 19.39 4.85
N ASN A 93 4.85 18.58 5.55
CA ASN A 93 4.88 18.51 7.02
C ASN A 93 5.87 19.50 7.67
N VAL A 94 6.74 20.16 6.90
CA VAL A 94 7.66 21.20 7.39
C VAL A 94 7.11 22.61 7.06
N GLY A 95 5.83 22.69 6.67
CA GLY A 95 5.11 23.94 6.52
C GLY A 95 4.86 24.59 7.89
N LEU A 96 5.85 25.37 8.32
CA LEU A 96 5.74 26.42 9.33
C LEU A 96 4.45 27.23 9.07
N TRP A 97 3.54 27.19 10.03
CA TRP A 97 2.78 28.36 10.46
C TRP A 97 3.42 28.86 11.75
#